data_AF-A0A535SSR9-F1
#
_entry.id   AF-A0A535SSR9-F1
#
_cell.length_a   1.000
_cell.length_b   1.000
_cell.length_c   1.000
_cell.angle_alpha   90.00
_cell.angle_beta   90.00
_cell.angle_gamma   90.00
#
_symmetry.space_group_name_H-M   'P 1'
#
loop_
_entity.id
_entity.type
_entity.pdbx_description
1 polymer ?
#
loop_
_entity_poly.entity_id
_entity_poly.type
_entity_poly.pdbx_seq_one_letter_code
_entity_poly.pdbx_strand_id
1 'polypeptide(L)'
;GGIGGVHRGHPEDQSADLEELARSPVAVFCAGAKIILDLRLTLERLESLSVPVLGYGTDEFPAFYSSRSGCPVSVRVDGQDECARLLHAAWETGGRGAVVAIPPPADLEGAEQMTLRAVAEIRDLSGPDVTPRLLARVAELSGGRSLDLNVDLVVNNARVAAQVARAFFA
;
A
#
# COMPACT_ATOMS: atom_id res chain seq x y z
N GLY A 1 6.58 -3.23 -2.37
CA GLY A 1 5.34 -3.93 -2.77
C GLY A 1 4.14 -3.17 -2.28
N GLY A 2 3.00 -3.84 -2.11
CA GLY A 2 1.76 -3.24 -1.59
C GLY A 2 1.19 -4.10 -0.46
N ILE A 3 0.61 -3.45 0.55
CA ILE A 3 -0.05 -4.15 1.67
C ILE A 3 -1.31 -4.90 1.20
N GLY A 4 -1.77 -5.86 1.99
CA GLY A 4 -3.16 -6.30 1.94
C GLY A 4 -4.14 -5.20 2.38
N GLY A 5 -5.43 -5.49 2.31
CA GLY A 5 -6.47 -4.52 2.63
C GLY A 5 -7.86 -5.12 2.54
N VAL A 6 -8.86 -4.26 2.37
CA VAL A 6 -10.26 -4.67 2.18
C VAL A 6 -10.50 -5.01 0.71
N HIS A 7 -11.13 -6.14 0.42
CA HIS A 7 -11.38 -6.58 -0.94
C HIS A 7 -12.56 -5.82 -1.58
N ARG A 8 -12.43 -5.50 -2.88
CA ARG A 8 -13.49 -4.81 -3.65
C ARG A 8 -14.74 -5.67 -3.72
N GLY A 9 -15.89 -5.11 -3.36
CA GLY A 9 -17.18 -5.80 -3.41
C GLY A 9 -17.42 -6.84 -2.31
N HIS A 10 -16.41 -7.14 -1.48
CA HIS A 10 -16.46 -8.11 -0.38
C HIS A 10 -15.84 -7.49 0.88
N PRO A 11 -16.48 -6.48 1.50
CA PRO A 11 -15.92 -5.77 2.65
C PRO A 11 -15.68 -6.63 3.89
N GLU A 12 -16.31 -7.81 3.96
CA GLU A 12 -16.06 -8.84 4.97
C GLU A 12 -14.73 -9.59 4.77
N ASP A 13 -14.20 -9.61 3.54
CA ASP A 13 -12.91 -10.20 3.22
C ASP A 13 -11.81 -9.15 3.39
N GLN A 14 -11.18 -9.18 4.56
CA GLN A 14 -10.15 -8.23 4.97
C GLN A 14 -8.85 -8.96 5.25
N SER A 15 -7.76 -8.41 4.72
CA SER A 15 -6.43 -8.94 4.99
C SER A 15 -6.06 -8.82 6.47
N ALA A 16 -5.52 -9.91 7.03
CA ALA A 16 -4.94 -9.93 8.37
C ALA A 16 -3.79 -8.92 8.55
N ASP A 17 -3.18 -8.43 7.46
CA ASP A 17 -2.19 -7.35 7.48
C ASP A 17 -2.69 -6.14 8.28
N LEU A 18 -3.99 -5.79 8.13
CA LEU A 18 -4.57 -4.62 8.78
C LEU A 18 -4.61 -4.77 10.31
N GLU A 19 -5.06 -5.92 10.79
CA GLU A 19 -5.06 -6.20 12.23
C GLU A 19 -3.64 -6.32 12.78
N GLU A 20 -2.70 -6.82 11.98
CA GLU A 20 -1.33 -6.98 12.46
C GLU A 20 -0.58 -5.65 12.56
N LEU A 21 -0.85 -4.73 11.63
CA LEU A 21 -0.42 -3.33 11.76
C LEU A 21 -0.98 -2.66 13.02
N ALA A 22 -2.16 -3.05 13.50
CA ALA A 22 -2.73 -2.48 14.73
C ALA A 22 -2.00 -2.93 16.01
N ARG A 23 -1.23 -4.02 15.96
CA ARG A 23 -0.68 -4.69 17.16
C ARG A 23 0.84 -4.67 17.21
N SER A 24 1.49 -4.77 16.06
CA SER A 24 2.94 -4.90 15.97
C SER A 24 3.64 -3.53 15.84
N PRO A 25 4.70 -3.24 16.61
CA PRO A 25 5.45 -1.99 16.52
C PRO A 25 6.36 -1.98 15.28
N VAL A 26 5.75 -1.83 14.09
CA VAL A 26 6.43 -1.92 12.79
C VAL A 26 5.98 -0.80 11.85
N ALA A 27 6.91 -0.28 11.05
CA ALA A 27 6.59 0.63 9.94
C ALA A 27 6.67 -0.16 8.62
N VAL A 28 5.58 -0.19 7.86
CA VAL A 28 5.52 -0.90 6.57
C VAL A 28 5.61 0.10 5.43
N PHE A 29 6.69 0.01 4.66
CA PHE A 29 6.98 0.86 3.50
C PHE A 29 6.41 0.23 2.23
N CYS A 30 5.38 0.83 1.66
CA CYS A 30 4.61 0.25 0.57
C CYS A 30 4.23 1.28 -0.50
N ALA A 31 3.85 0.81 -1.69
CA ALA A 31 3.24 1.65 -2.72
C ALA A 31 1.71 1.75 -2.51
N GLY A 32 1.29 1.87 -1.25
CA GLY A 32 -0.10 1.71 -0.83
C GLY A 32 -0.57 0.25 -0.79
N ALA A 33 -1.88 0.04 -0.90
CA ALA A 33 -2.49 -1.30 -0.97
C ALA A 33 -2.52 -1.80 -2.41
N LYS A 34 -2.45 -3.13 -2.61
CA LYS A 34 -2.47 -3.74 -3.96
C LYS A 34 -3.68 -3.26 -4.76
N ILE A 35 -3.49 -2.95 -6.04
CA ILE A 35 -4.50 -2.30 -6.89
C ILE A 35 -5.86 -3.02 -6.94
N ILE A 36 -5.87 -4.33 -6.72
CA ILE A 36 -7.08 -5.18 -6.70
C ILE A 36 -8.00 -4.94 -5.48
N LEU A 37 -7.55 -4.16 -4.50
CA LEU A 37 -8.24 -3.90 -3.23
C LEU A 37 -9.05 -2.60 -3.30
N ASP A 38 -9.94 -2.42 -2.32
CA ASP A 38 -10.69 -1.19 -2.12
C ASP A 38 -9.88 -0.24 -1.24
N LEU A 39 -9.30 0.81 -1.84
CA LEU A 39 -8.42 1.73 -1.12
C LEU A 39 -9.18 2.57 -0.08
N ARG A 40 -10.41 2.98 -0.39
CA ARG A 40 -11.21 3.81 0.53
C ARG A 40 -11.55 3.00 1.77
N LEU A 41 -12.10 1.80 1.60
CA LEU A 41 -12.41 0.93 2.73
C LEU A 41 -11.16 0.48 3.49
N THR A 42 -10.03 0.30 2.80
CA THR A 42 -8.75 0.01 3.46
C THR A 42 -8.30 1.16 4.37
N LEU A 43 -8.39 2.41 3.91
CA LEU A 43 -8.04 3.58 4.71
C LEU A 43 -8.98 3.77 5.91
N GLU A 44 -10.30 3.63 5.71
CA GLU A 44 -11.29 3.68 6.81
C GLU A 44 -11.01 2.60 7.87
N ARG A 45 -10.57 1.41 7.43
CA ARG A 45 -10.22 0.31 8.33
C ARG A 45 -8.93 0.60 9.10
N LEU A 46 -7.90 1.13 8.43
CA LEU A 46 -6.64 1.57 9.08
C LEU A 46 -6.91 2.67 10.11
N GLU A 47 -7.76 3.65 9.78
CA GLU A 47 -8.20 4.70 10.70
C GLU A 47 -8.90 4.10 11.93
N SER A 48 -9.88 3.21 11.73
CA SER A 48 -10.58 2.52 12.81
C SER A 48 -9.65 1.73 13.73
N LEU A 49 -8.53 1.24 13.20
CA LEU A 49 -7.50 0.50 13.92
C LEU A 49 -6.41 1.41 14.50
N SER A 50 -6.56 2.74 14.38
CA SER A 50 -5.57 3.74 14.81
C SER A 50 -4.18 3.52 14.19
N VAL A 51 -4.13 3.02 12.94
CA VAL A 51 -2.89 2.87 12.17
C VAL A 51 -2.72 4.08 11.27
N PRO A 52 -1.75 4.99 11.53
CA PRO A 52 -1.51 6.14 10.69
C PRO A 52 -0.95 5.75 9.33
N VAL A 53 -1.37 6.47 8.30
CA VAL A 53 -0.84 6.37 6.94
C VAL A 53 -0.04 7.64 6.62
N LEU A 54 1.27 7.50 6.50
CA LEU A 54 2.21 8.57 6.21
C LEU A 54 2.50 8.60 4.71
N GLY A 55 2.17 9.67 4.01
CA GLY A 55 2.53 9.86 2.61
C GLY A 55 3.95 10.39 2.47
N TYR A 56 4.87 9.59 1.92
CA TYR A 56 6.26 9.99 1.75
C TYR A 56 6.41 10.88 0.51
N GLY A 57 6.46 12.20 0.72
CA GLY A 57 6.49 13.21 -0.33
C GLY A 57 5.18 13.35 -1.11
N THR A 58 4.06 12.86 -0.57
CA THR A 58 2.74 12.83 -1.22
C THR A 58 1.61 13.09 -0.23
N ASP A 59 0.53 13.68 -0.72
CA ASP A 59 -0.71 13.91 0.02
C ASP A 59 -1.78 12.83 -0.26
N GLU A 60 -1.51 11.94 -1.22
CA GLU A 60 -2.39 10.84 -1.62
C GLU A 60 -1.80 9.47 -1.31
N PHE A 61 -2.67 8.53 -0.91
CA PHE A 61 -2.34 7.11 -0.74
C PHE A 61 -2.20 6.46 -2.12
N PRO A 62 -1.01 6.03 -2.56
CA PRO A 62 -0.83 5.51 -3.92
C PRO A 62 -1.64 4.23 -4.16
N ALA A 63 -2.08 4.04 -5.39
CA ALA A 63 -2.87 2.89 -5.83
C ALA A 63 -1.99 1.78 -6.43
N PHE A 64 -0.88 1.44 -5.77
CA PHE A 64 0.10 0.44 -6.19
C PHE A 64 0.85 0.79 -7.48
N TYR A 65 0.18 0.70 -8.63
CA TYR A 65 0.74 1.04 -9.94
C TYR A 65 0.44 2.49 -10.38
N SER A 66 -0.23 3.27 -9.54
CA SER A 66 -0.51 4.69 -9.79
C SER A 66 -0.15 5.52 -8.57
N SER A 67 0.54 6.63 -8.79
CA SER A 67 0.89 7.65 -7.80
C SER A 67 -0.35 8.39 -7.29
N ARG A 68 -1.43 8.42 -8.06
CA ARG A 68 -2.68 9.11 -7.74
C ARG A 68 -3.82 8.11 -7.55
N SER A 69 -4.58 8.28 -6.49
CA SER A 69 -5.77 7.48 -6.17
C SER A 69 -6.99 8.34 -5.83
N GLY A 70 -6.80 9.64 -5.59
CA GLY A 70 -7.80 10.52 -5.01
C GLY A 70 -8.11 10.24 -3.53
N CYS A 71 -7.39 9.31 -2.90
CA CYS A 71 -7.57 8.98 -1.49
C CYS A 71 -6.47 9.69 -0.67
N PRO A 72 -6.82 10.55 0.31
CA PRO A 72 -5.82 11.26 1.11
C PRO A 72 -5.10 10.31 2.08
N VAL A 73 -3.83 10.61 2.38
CA VAL A 73 -3.12 10.01 3.52
C VAL A 73 -3.52 10.70 4.83
N SER A 74 -3.15 10.11 5.98
CA SER A 74 -3.35 10.76 7.28
C SER A 74 -2.49 12.02 7.41
N VAL A 75 -1.25 11.95 6.94
CA VAL A 75 -0.30 13.07 6.96
C VAL A 75 0.79 12.88 5.92
N ARG A 76 1.23 13.97 5.29
CA ARG A 76 2.40 14.01 4.41
C ARG A 76 3.68 14.16 5.24
N VAL A 77 4.73 13.44 4.87
CA VAL A 77 6.08 13.60 5.43
C VAL A 77 7.09 13.82 4.29
N ASP A 78 7.93 14.83 4.42
CA ASP A 78 8.88 15.25 3.40
C ASP A 78 10.31 14.89 3.84
N GLY A 79 10.69 13.63 3.58
CA GLY A 79 12.05 13.14 3.74
C GLY A 79 12.26 12.19 4.91
N GLN A 80 13.45 11.59 4.93
CA GLN A 80 13.77 10.46 5.81
C GLN A 80 13.82 10.85 7.30
N ASP A 81 14.34 12.04 7.62
CA ASP A 81 14.53 12.48 9.00
C ASP A 81 13.18 12.86 9.65
N GLU A 82 12.28 13.46 8.88
CA GLU A 82 10.92 13.76 9.35
C GLU A 82 10.13 12.48 9.56
N CYS A 83 10.17 11.56 8.59
CA CYS A 83 9.52 10.26 8.72
C CYS A 83 10.04 9.50 9.96
N ALA A 84 11.35 9.48 10.20
CA ALA A 84 11.95 8.84 11.37
C ALA A 84 11.49 9.46 12.69
N ARG A 85 11.46 10.80 12.79
CA ARG A 85 10.94 11.50 13.99
C ARG A 85 9.48 11.20 14.27
N LEU A 86 8.65 11.14 13.23
CA LEU A 86 7.22 10.84 13.38
C LEU A 86 7.03 9.40 13.85
N LEU A 87 7.78 8.44 13.30
CA LEU A 87 7.75 7.05 13.76
C LEU A 87 8.17 6.93 15.24
N HIS A 88 9.22 7.63 15.67
CA HIS A 88 9.62 7.70 17.09
C HIS A 88 8.46 8.22 17.95
N ALA A 89 7.91 9.38 17.60
CA ALA A 89 6.82 10.00 18.36
C ALA A 89 5.56 9.11 18.42
N ALA A 90 5.21 8.45 17.32
CA ALA A 90 4.07 7.53 17.26
C ALA A 90 4.25 6.35 18.22
N TRP A 91 5.44 5.76 18.29
CA TRP A 91 5.72 4.63 19.18
C TRP A 91 5.91 5.03 20.63
N GLU A 92 6.52 6.18 20.92
CA GLU A 92 6.66 6.71 22.29
C GLU A 92 5.30 7.06 22.93
N THR A 93 4.31 7.42 22.12
CA THR A 93 2.95 7.75 22.57
C THR A 93 2.00 6.56 22.60
N GLY A 94 2.51 5.34 22.35
CA GLY A 94 1.76 4.09 22.47
C GLY A 94 1.15 3.56 21.17
N GLY A 95 1.39 4.22 20.03
CA GLY A 95 1.10 3.68 18.71
C GLY A 95 1.85 2.38 18.43
N ARG A 96 1.28 1.53 17.56
CA ARG A 96 1.85 0.23 17.20
C ARG A 96 2.40 0.25 15.78
N GLY A 97 1.59 -0.04 14.76
CA GLY A 97 2.06 0.00 13.38
C GLY A 97 1.92 1.38 12.74
N ALA A 98 2.62 1.56 11.63
CA ALA A 98 2.43 2.68 10.71
C ALA A 98 2.58 2.20 9.27
N VAL A 99 1.82 2.79 8.36
CA VAL A 99 2.00 2.59 6.92
C VAL A 99 2.73 3.80 6.36
N VAL A 100 3.86 3.58 5.67
CA VAL A 100 4.57 4.62 4.93
C VAL A 100 4.32 4.40 3.43
N ALA A 101 3.46 5.24 2.88
CA ALA A 101 2.96 5.16 1.52
C ALA A 101 3.87 5.96 0.57
N ILE A 102 4.51 5.26 -0.36
CA ILE A 102 5.52 5.80 -1.28
C ILE A 102 4.98 5.71 -2.71
N PRO A 103 4.87 6.81 -3.45
CA PRO A 103 4.48 6.75 -4.86
C PRO A 103 5.37 5.80 -5.66
N PRO A 104 4.83 5.01 -6.61
CA PRO A 104 5.64 4.20 -7.50
C PRO A 104 6.54 5.11 -8.36
N PRO A 105 7.69 4.60 -8.84
CA PRO A 105 8.62 5.40 -9.65
C PRO A 105 8.04 5.82 -11.01
N ALA A 106 6.99 5.14 -11.48
CA ALA A 106 6.22 5.49 -12.66
C ALA A 106 4.78 5.00 -12.52
N ASP A 107 3.86 5.62 -13.26
CA ASP A 107 2.47 5.17 -13.35
C ASP A 107 2.30 4.15 -14.48
N LEU A 108 1.51 3.12 -14.23
CA LEU A 108 1.01 2.22 -15.27
C LEU A 108 -0.30 2.77 -15.83
N GLU A 109 -0.24 3.30 -17.05
CA GLU A 109 -1.42 3.73 -17.78
C GLU A 109 -2.41 2.58 -17.96
N GLY A 110 -3.69 2.83 -17.69
CA GLY A 110 -4.73 1.82 -17.81
C GLY A 110 -4.83 0.82 -16.65
N ALA A 111 -4.04 0.97 -15.58
CA ALA A 111 -3.95 -0.03 -14.50
C ALA A 111 -5.30 -0.32 -13.83
N GLU A 112 -6.10 0.71 -13.58
CA GLU A 112 -7.43 0.57 -12.98
C GLU A 112 -8.38 -0.16 -13.92
N GLN A 113 -8.39 0.19 -15.22
CA GLN A 113 -9.23 -0.46 -16.22
C GLN A 113 -8.85 -1.94 -16.39
N MET A 114 -7.55 -2.26 -16.43
CA MET A 114 -7.06 -3.64 -16.46
C MET A 114 -7.46 -4.42 -15.21
N THR A 115 -7.40 -3.77 -14.04
CA THR A 115 -7.81 -4.37 -12.77
C THR A 115 -9.30 -4.68 -12.74
N LEU A 116 -10.16 -3.72 -13.13
CA LEU A 116 -11.60 -3.92 -13.22
C LEU A 116 -11.95 -5.03 -14.21
N ARG A 117 -11.25 -5.10 -15.35
CA ARG A 117 -11.40 -6.19 -16.31
C ARG A 117 -10.98 -7.54 -15.72
N ALA A 118 -9.85 -7.61 -15.01
CA ALA A 118 -9.41 -8.83 -14.34
C ALA A 118 -10.42 -9.31 -13.29
N VAL A 119 -10.95 -8.40 -12.47
CA VAL A 119 -12.00 -8.72 -11.47
C VAL A 119 -13.28 -9.24 -12.16
N ALA A 120 -13.71 -8.62 -13.26
CA ALA A 120 -14.91 -9.03 -13.98
C ALA A 120 -14.78 -10.40 -14.68
N GLU A 121 -13.57 -10.77 -15.11
CA GLU A 121 -13.25 -12.03 -15.78
C GLU A 121 -13.15 -13.21 -14.80
N ILE A 122 -12.82 -12.98 -13.52
CA ILE A 122 -12.63 -14.05 -12.55
C ILE A 122 -13.69 -13.97 -11.43
N ARG A 123 -14.87 -14.54 -11.70
CA ARG A 123 -16.09 -14.37 -10.88
C ARG A 123 -16.22 -15.27 -9.65
N ASP A 124 -15.37 -16.28 -9.51
CA ASP A 124 -15.45 -17.29 -8.44
C ASP A 124 -14.15 -17.37 -7.62
N LEU A 125 -13.55 -16.22 -7.31
CA LEU A 125 -12.36 -16.19 -6.47
C LEU A 125 -12.76 -15.98 -5.01
N SER A 126 -12.41 -16.96 -4.18
CA SER A 126 -12.41 -16.83 -2.74
C SER A 126 -11.12 -17.40 -2.15
N GLY A 127 -10.74 -16.92 -0.98
CA GLY A 127 -9.57 -17.41 -0.27
C GLY A 127 -8.22 -16.86 -0.78
N PRO A 128 -7.11 -17.45 -0.34
CA PRO A 128 -5.77 -16.85 -0.49
C PRO A 128 -5.29 -16.74 -1.94
N ASP A 129 -5.87 -17.51 -2.86
CA ASP A 129 -5.48 -17.53 -4.27
C ASP A 129 -6.06 -16.37 -5.09
N VAL A 130 -6.99 -15.60 -4.53
CA VAL A 130 -7.62 -14.45 -5.22
C VAL A 130 -6.56 -13.44 -5.68
N THR A 131 -5.67 -13.04 -4.76
CA THR A 131 -4.68 -11.99 -5.02
C THR A 131 -3.66 -12.39 -6.09
N PRO A 132 -2.99 -13.56 -6.00
CA PRO A 132 -2.05 -14.00 -7.02
C PRO A 132 -2.69 -14.11 -8.41
N ARG A 133 -3.92 -14.62 -8.49
CA ARG A 133 -4.63 -14.80 -9.78
C ARG A 133 -5.00 -13.47 -10.43
N LEU A 134 -5.50 -12.51 -9.66
CA LEU A 134 -5.83 -11.18 -10.18
C LEU A 134 -4.58 -10.43 -10.65
N LEU A 135 -3.49 -10.47 -9.88
CA LEU A 135 -2.23 -9.82 -10.28
C LEU A 135 -1.61 -10.47 -11.51
N ALA A 136 -1.66 -11.80 -11.63
CA ALA A 136 -1.23 -12.50 -12.84
C ALA A 136 -2.05 -12.06 -14.06
N ARG A 137 -3.37 -11.91 -13.90
CA ARG A 137 -4.22 -11.44 -15.00
C ARG A 137 -3.93 -9.99 -15.40
N VAL A 138 -3.65 -9.10 -14.44
CA VAL A 138 -3.20 -7.73 -14.74
C VAL A 138 -1.85 -7.73 -15.46
N ALA A 139 -0.94 -8.64 -15.13
CA ALA A 139 0.32 -8.80 -15.84
C ALA A 139 0.11 -9.23 -17.30
N GLU A 140 -0.79 -10.17 -17.56
CA GLU A 140 -1.16 -10.56 -18.93
C GLU A 140 -1.77 -9.39 -19.71
N LEU A 141 -2.73 -8.67 -19.12
CA LEU A 141 -3.41 -7.54 -19.76
C LEU A 141 -2.48 -6.36 -20.06
N SER A 142 -1.43 -6.18 -19.25
CA SER A 142 -0.43 -5.12 -19.43
C SER A 142 0.76 -5.54 -20.31
N GLY A 143 0.78 -6.78 -20.82
CA GLY A 143 1.90 -7.32 -21.59
C GLY A 143 3.19 -7.44 -20.77
N GLY A 144 3.08 -7.72 -19.47
CA GLY A 144 4.21 -7.85 -18.54
C GLY A 144 4.62 -6.56 -17.82
N ARG A 145 4.19 -5.39 -18.31
CA ARG A 145 4.60 -4.08 -17.75
C ARG A 145 4.27 -3.91 -16.26
N SER A 146 3.17 -4.48 -15.78
CA SER A 146 2.84 -4.41 -14.35
C SER A 146 3.81 -5.20 -13.49
N LEU A 147 4.41 -6.28 -14.01
CA LEU A 147 5.42 -7.06 -13.31
C LEU A 147 6.73 -6.29 -13.22
N ASP A 148 7.17 -5.68 -14.31
CA ASP A 148 8.37 -4.84 -14.35
C ASP A 148 8.24 -3.68 -13.35
N LEU A 149 7.10 -2.97 -13.39
CA LEU A 149 6.83 -1.87 -12.45
C LEU A 149 6.73 -2.36 -11.00
N ASN A 150 6.23 -3.58 -10.75
CA ASN A 150 6.21 -4.17 -9.42
C ASN A 150 7.62 -4.41 -8.86
N VAL A 151 8.59 -4.78 -9.70
CA VAL A 151 10.00 -4.88 -9.29
C VAL A 151 10.53 -3.49 -8.94
N ASP A 152 10.30 -2.50 -9.82
CA ASP A 152 10.80 -1.14 -9.61
C ASP A 152 10.23 -0.49 -8.34
N LEU A 153 8.93 -0.64 -8.07
CA LEU A 153 8.33 -0.12 -6.84
C LEU A 153 8.84 -0.86 -5.59
N VAL A 154 9.14 -2.17 -5.67
CA VAL A 154 9.72 -2.89 -4.53
C VAL A 154 11.12 -2.35 -4.21
N VAL A 155 11.94 -2.14 -5.23
CA VAL A 155 13.27 -1.55 -5.07
C VAL A 155 13.17 -0.12 -4.53
N ASN A 156 12.23 0.68 -5.03
CA ASN A 156 12.00 2.05 -4.53
C ASN A 156 11.62 2.05 -3.05
N ASN A 157 10.67 1.20 -2.65
CA ASN A 157 10.24 1.11 -1.27
C ASN A 157 11.36 0.67 -0.34
N ALA A 158 12.15 -0.32 -0.75
CA ALA A 158 13.30 -0.80 0.03
C ALA A 158 14.36 0.30 0.22
N ARG A 159 14.61 1.12 -0.81
CA ARG A 159 15.54 2.26 -0.73
C ARG A 159 15.08 3.28 0.30
N VAL A 160 13.81 3.69 0.26
CA VAL A 160 13.24 4.65 1.23
C VAL A 160 13.23 4.06 2.64
N ALA A 161 12.84 2.78 2.79
CA ALA A 161 12.87 2.10 4.08
C ALA A 161 14.28 2.09 4.70
N ALA A 162 15.32 1.79 3.90
CA ALA A 162 16.70 1.80 4.37
C ALA A 162 17.20 3.20 4.77
N GLN A 163 16.77 4.23 4.03
CA GLN A 163 17.06 5.63 4.35
C GLN A 163 16.43 6.06 5.68
N VAL A 164 15.13 5.78 5.86
CA VAL A 164 14.41 6.08 7.10
C VAL A 164 14.96 5.27 8.27
N ALA A 165 15.27 3.98 8.07
CA ALA A 165 15.87 3.16 9.12
C ALA A 165 17.21 3.73 9.59
N ARG A 166 18.07 4.16 8.66
CA ARG A 166 19.32 4.85 9.02
C ARG A 166 19.09 6.12 9.84
N ALA A 167 18.12 6.94 9.46
CA ALA A 167 17.78 8.16 10.20
C ALA A 167 17.14 7.87 11.56
N PHE A 168 16.38 6.78 11.67
CA PHE A 168 15.71 6.35 12.90
C PHE A 168 16.70 5.87 13.97
N PHE A 169 17.78 5.19 13.57
CA PHE A 169 18.82 4.68 14.46
C PHE A 169 20.07 5.55 14.55
N ALA A 170 20.05 6.76 13.97
CA ALA A 170 21.13 7.74 14.07
C ALA A 170 21.13 8.42 15.43
#